data_AF-A0A0F9Z1H5-F1
#
_entry.id   AF-A0A0F9Z1H5-F1
#
_cell.length_a   1.000
_cell.length_b   1.000
_cell.length_c   1.000
_cell.angle_alpha   90.00
_cell.angle_beta   90.00
_cell.angle_gamma   90.00
#
_symmetry.space_group_name_H-M   'P 1'
#
loop_
_entity.id
_entity.type
_entity.pdbx_description
1 polymer ?
#
loop_
_entity_poly.entity_id
_entity_poly.type
_entity_poly.pdbx_seq_one_letter_code
_entity_poly.pdbx_strand_id
1 'polypeptide(L)'
;MKINFSWPTWVKIGILVAVLITAPYFIPFALEFVIVADLMGLEALVVFLAASGKYWWRAISLRLSALAQNLAETAALVAELYLFKPRVVLLHATVSGLCLILASSVILCLAVWIPPMILSAQLVS
;
A
#
# COMPACT_ATOMS: atom_id res chain seq x y z
N MET A 1 0.42 -7.14 -45.97
CA MET A 1 1.50 -8.03 -45.49
C MET A 1 1.06 -8.68 -44.20
N LYS A 2 0.92 -10.03 -44.13
CA LYS A 2 0.72 -10.74 -42.86
C LYS A 2 2.09 -10.87 -42.20
N ILE A 3 2.36 -10.07 -41.17
CA ILE A 3 3.62 -10.14 -40.43
C ILE A 3 3.52 -11.36 -39.51
N ASN A 4 4.11 -12.48 -39.90
CA ASN A 4 4.25 -13.65 -39.05
C ASN A 4 5.38 -13.39 -38.05
N PHE A 5 5.01 -12.90 -36.87
CA PHE A 5 5.94 -12.74 -35.76
C PHE A 5 6.31 -14.11 -35.19
N SER A 6 7.61 -14.44 -35.23
CA SER A 6 8.15 -15.63 -34.59
C SER A 6 8.14 -15.48 -33.06
N TRP A 7 8.00 -16.59 -32.34
CA TRP A 7 8.06 -16.64 -30.86
C TRP A 7 9.21 -15.82 -30.23
N PRO A 8 10.47 -15.90 -30.70
CA PRO A 8 11.56 -15.09 -30.14
C PRO A 8 11.34 -13.58 -30.33
N THR A 9 10.61 -13.17 -31.36
CA THR A 9 10.32 -11.75 -31.60
C THR A 9 9.28 -11.23 -30.61
N TRP A 10 8.29 -12.06 -30.25
CA TRP A 10 7.33 -11.74 -29.17
C TRP A 10 8.03 -11.58 -27.81
N VAL A 11 9.00 -12.44 -27.50
CA VAL A 11 9.78 -12.34 -26.26
C VAL A 11 10.59 -11.04 -26.23
N LYS A 12 11.25 -10.67 -27.33
CA LYS A 12 12.00 -9.39 -27.43
C LYS A 12 11.10 -8.17 -27.26
N ILE A 13 9.91 -8.18 -27.87
CA ILE A 13 8.92 -7.10 -27.71
C ILE A 13 8.44 -7.00 -26.25
N GLY A 14 8.14 -8.14 -25.62
CA GLY A 14 7.73 -8.17 -24.21
C GLY A 14 8.78 -7.59 -23.27
N ILE A 15 10.06 -7.92 -23.49
CA ILE A 15 11.17 -7.35 -22.71
C ILE A 15 11.30 -5.85 -22.96
N LEU A 16 11.18 -5.39 -24.22
CA LEU A 16 11.23 -3.97 -24.57
C LEU A 16 10.13 -3.17 -23.87
N VAL A 17 8.90 -3.68 -23.88
CA VAL A 17 7.75 -3.05 -23.21
C VAL A 17 7.97 -3.00 -21.69
N ALA A 18 8.45 -4.08 -21.09
CA ALA A 18 8.76 -4.12 -19.65
C ALA A 18 9.84 -3.10 -19.26
N VAL A 19 10.90 -2.96 -20.07
CA VAL A 19 11.95 -1.96 -19.87
C VAL A 19 11.39 -0.55 -20.03
N LEU A 20 10.51 -0.30 -21.01
CA LEU A 20 9.94 1.03 -21.25
C LEU A 20 9.02 1.49 -20.11
N ILE A 21 8.21 0.58 -19.55
CA ILE A 21 7.32 0.85 -18.41
C ILE A 21 8.13 1.10 -17.14
N THR A 22 9.23 0.37 -16.98
CA THR A 22 10.07 0.47 -15.79
C THR A 22 10.99 1.69 -15.87
N ALA A 23 11.50 2.07 -17.04
CA ALA A 23 12.42 3.20 -17.26
C ALA A 23 12.12 4.52 -16.50
N PRO A 24 10.88 5.05 -16.42
CA PRO A 24 10.60 6.27 -15.67
C PRO A 24 10.84 6.15 -14.15
N TYR A 25 10.89 4.94 -13.61
CA TYR A 25 11.22 4.69 -12.20
C TYR A 25 12.74 4.59 -11.94
N PHE A 26 13.57 4.69 -12.99
CA PHE A 26 15.02 4.51 -12.97
C PHE A 26 15.72 5.81 -13.38
N ILE A 27 15.20 6.98 -12.98
CA ILE A 27 15.66 8.32 -13.40
C ILE A 27 17.19 8.51 -13.39
N PRO A 28 17.99 8.01 -12.41
CA PRO A 28 19.46 8.11 -12.50
C PRO A 28 20.13 7.09 -13.42
N PHE A 29 19.46 5.97 -13.76
CA PHE A 29 19.98 4.88 -14.60
C PHE A 29 19.39 4.89 -16.02
N ALA A 30 18.35 5.67 -16.31
CA ALA A 30 17.65 5.65 -17.59
C ALA A 30 18.59 5.93 -18.78
N LEU A 31 19.58 6.81 -18.60
CA LEU A 31 20.58 7.14 -19.61
C LEU A 31 21.53 5.96 -19.87
N GLU A 32 21.97 5.28 -18.81
CA GLU A 32 22.81 4.06 -18.90
C GLU A 32 22.04 2.91 -19.53
N PHE A 33 20.74 2.76 -19.23
CA PHE A 33 19.88 1.76 -19.86
C PHE A 33 19.71 1.98 -21.36
N VAL A 34 19.49 3.23 -21.79
CA VAL A 34 19.38 3.56 -23.22
C VAL A 34 20.71 3.32 -23.92
N ILE A 35 21.83 3.76 -23.34
CA ILE A 35 23.17 3.55 -23.90
C ILE A 35 23.47 2.05 -24.03
N VAL A 36 23.24 1.26 -22.99
CA VAL A 36 23.51 -0.19 -23.01
C VAL A 36 22.59 -0.91 -24.00
N ALA A 37 21.31 -0.55 -24.07
CA ALA A 37 20.38 -1.14 -25.02
C ALA A 37 20.75 -0.81 -26.47
N ASP A 38 21.18 0.42 -26.75
CA ASP A 38 21.47 0.91 -28.12
C ASP A 38 22.86 0.48 -28.62
N LEU A 39 23.89 0.50 -27.75
CA LEU A 39 25.27 0.13 -28.13
C LEU A 39 25.58 -1.36 -27.96
N MET A 40 25.05 -2.01 -26.92
CA MET A 40 25.42 -3.40 -26.58
C MET A 40 24.29 -4.40 -26.83
N GLY A 41 23.11 -3.91 -27.21
CA GLY A 41 21.95 -4.73 -27.49
C GLY A 41 21.17 -5.16 -26.26
N LEU A 42 20.03 -5.79 -26.52
CA LEU A 42 19.07 -6.19 -25.49
C LEU A 42 19.63 -7.28 -24.56
N GLU A 43 20.47 -8.18 -25.09
CA GLU A 43 21.07 -9.25 -24.28
C GLU A 43 22.00 -8.69 -23.19
N ALA A 44 22.79 -7.65 -23.52
CA ALA A 44 23.68 -6.98 -22.56
C ALA A 44 22.90 -6.22 -21.47
N LEU A 45 21.76 -5.61 -21.84
CA LEU A 45 20.87 -4.95 -20.89
C LEU A 45 20.32 -5.95 -19.84
N VAL A 46 19.93 -7.14 -20.29
CA VAL A 46 19.42 -8.19 -19.39
C VAL A 46 20.50 -8.66 -18.41
N VAL A 47 21.74 -8.82 -18.88
CA VAL A 47 22.88 -9.18 -18.01
C VAL A 47 23.21 -8.04 -17.04
N PHE A 48 23.16 -6.79 -17.48
CA PHE A 48 23.37 -5.61 -16.64
C PHE A 48 22.31 -5.49 -15.53
N LEU A 49 21.04 -5.73 -15.88
CA LEU A 49 19.93 -5.83 -14.93
C LEU A 49 20.14 -6.96 -13.91
N ALA A 50 20.53 -8.15 -14.39
CA ALA A 50 20.79 -9.30 -13.53
C ALA A 50 21.96 -9.06 -12.58
N ALA A 51 23.05 -8.44 -13.06
CA ALA A 51 24.21 -8.07 -12.24
C ALA A 51 23.84 -7.01 -11.18
N SER A 52 22.99 -6.05 -11.55
CA SER A 52 22.49 -5.02 -10.65
C SER A 52 21.44 -5.54 -9.66
N GLY A 53 20.88 -6.73 -9.88
CA GLY A 53 19.82 -7.35 -9.08
C GLY A 53 20.06 -7.38 -7.58
N LYS A 54 21.32 -7.53 -7.14
CA LYS A 54 21.68 -7.54 -5.72
C LYS A 54 21.40 -6.19 -5.01
N TYR A 55 21.59 -5.07 -5.71
CA TYR A 55 21.31 -3.74 -5.17
C TYR A 55 19.80 -3.52 -5.03
N TRP A 56 19.03 -3.95 -6.04
CA TRP A 56 17.57 -3.92 -6.02
C TRP A 56 17.00 -4.75 -4.87
N TRP A 57 17.51 -5.96 -4.68
CA TRP A 57 17.04 -6.86 -3.62
C TRP A 57 17.25 -6.25 -2.24
N ARG A 58 18.42 -5.65 -1.98
CA ARG A 58 18.70 -4.97 -0.72
C ARG A 58 17.78 -3.77 -0.50
N ALA A 59 17.60 -2.92 -1.51
CA ALA A 59 16.72 -1.75 -1.40
C ALA A 59 15.26 -2.15 -1.14
N ILE A 60 14.77 -3.18 -1.81
CA ILE A 60 13.42 -3.73 -1.61
C ILE A 60 13.28 -4.31 -0.20
N SER A 61 14.26 -5.10 0.26
CA SER A 61 14.21 -5.69 1.61
C SER A 61 14.14 -4.63 2.72
N LEU A 62 14.89 -3.53 2.58
CA LEU A 62 14.89 -2.42 3.53
C LEU A 62 13.55 -1.67 3.51
N ARG A 63 12.95 -1.49 2.32
CA ARG A 63 11.63 -0.88 2.18
C ARG A 63 10.54 -1.76 2.77
N LEU A 64 10.59 -3.07 2.59
CA LEU A 64 9.63 -4.01 3.18
C LEU A 64 9.73 -4.04 4.71
N SER A 65 10.94 -4.06 5.27
CA SER A 65 11.11 -4.04 6.73
C SER A 65 10.58 -2.73 7.33
N ALA A 66 10.84 -1.60 6.67
CA ALA A 66 10.30 -0.30 7.09
C ALA A 66 8.77 -0.26 6.98
N LEU A 67 8.19 -0.85 5.94
CA LEU A 67 6.74 -0.91 5.75
C LEU A 67 6.07 -1.77 6.84
N ALA A 68 6.68 -2.89 7.22
CA ALA A 68 6.21 -3.71 8.33
C ALA A 68 6.27 -2.98 9.68
N GLN A 69 7.37 -2.25 9.94
CA GLN A 69 7.49 -1.42 11.13
C GLN A 69 6.43 -0.31 11.16
N ASN A 70 6.27 0.42 10.06
CA ASN A 70 5.26 1.48 9.95
C ASN A 70 3.83 0.95 10.12
N LEU A 71 3.53 -0.25 9.60
CA LEU A 71 2.23 -0.91 9.82
C LEU A 71 2.01 -1.25 11.29
N ALA A 72 3.04 -1.78 11.97
CA ALA A 72 2.96 -2.08 13.39
C ALA A 72 2.78 -0.82 14.24
N GLU A 73 3.51 0.26 13.93
CA GLU A 73 3.36 1.56 14.59
C GLU A 73 1.99 2.19 14.35
N THR A 74 1.48 2.11 13.11
CA THR A 74 0.12 2.58 12.79
C THR A 74 -0.92 1.76 13.55
N ALA A 75 -0.75 0.43 13.65
CA ALA A 75 -1.63 -0.43 14.43
C ALA A 75 -1.57 -0.11 15.93
N ALA A 76 -0.39 0.20 16.47
CA ALA A 76 -0.23 0.64 17.85
C ALA A 76 -0.93 1.98 18.11
N LEU A 77 -0.79 2.95 17.20
CA LEU A 77 -1.49 4.24 17.28
C LEU A 77 -3.02 4.07 17.19
N VAL A 78 -3.50 3.17 16.34
CA VAL A 78 -4.94 2.83 16.26
C VAL A 78 -5.41 2.12 17.53
N ALA A 79 -4.58 1.28 18.15
CA ALA A 79 -4.89 0.65 19.43
C ALA A 79 -4.90 1.64 20.61
N GLU A 80 -4.09 2.70 20.54
CA GLU A 80 -4.06 3.79 21.52
C GLU A 80 -5.20 4.80 21.36
N LEU A 81 -5.89 4.80 20.20
CA LEU A 81 -7.09 5.61 19.99
C LEU A 81 -8.11 5.33 21.11
N TYR A 82 -8.62 6.39 21.73
CA TYR A 82 -9.50 6.33 22.91
C TYR A 82 -10.69 5.36 22.74
N LEU A 83 -11.17 5.22 21.50
CA LEU A 83 -12.23 4.30 21.09
C LEU A 83 -11.91 2.81 21.30
N PHE A 84 -10.64 2.39 21.38
CA PHE A 84 -10.24 0.99 21.55
C PHE A 84 -9.74 0.65 22.96
N LYS A 85 -9.72 1.62 23.87
CA LYS A 85 -9.43 1.32 25.28
C LYS A 85 -10.54 0.43 25.83
N PRO A 86 -10.23 -0.77 26.38
CA PRO A 86 -11.23 -1.78 26.72
C PRO A 86 -12.27 -1.28 27.72
N ARG A 87 -11.88 -0.38 28.63
CA ARG A 87 -12.80 0.27 29.58
C ARG A 87 -13.87 1.13 28.89
N VAL A 88 -13.50 1.85 27.83
CA VAL A 88 -14.40 2.76 27.11
C VAL A 88 -15.32 1.95 26.19
N VAL A 89 -14.78 0.95 25.48
CA VAL A 89 -15.55 0.05 24.62
C VAL A 89 -16.62 -0.70 25.42
N LEU A 90 -16.25 -1.26 26.58
CA LEU A 90 -17.20 -1.99 27.43
C LEU A 90 -18.30 -1.08 27.97
N LEU A 91 -17.96 0.14 28.41
CA LEU A 91 -18.96 1.13 28.85
C LEU A 91 -19.87 1.56 27.69
N HIS A 92 -19.33 1.85 26.51
CA HIS A 92 -20.15 2.20 25.35
C HIS A 92 -21.01 1.03 24.88
N ALA A 93 -20.49 -0.19 24.85
CA ALA A 93 -21.25 -1.37 24.46
C ALA A 93 -22.40 -1.67 25.45
N THR A 94 -22.14 -1.58 26.76
CA THR A 94 -23.15 -1.82 27.80
C THR A 94 -24.23 -0.73 27.81
N VAL A 95 -23.85 0.54 27.73
CA VAL A 95 -24.80 1.66 27.66
C VAL A 95 -25.60 1.64 26.35
N SER A 96 -24.96 1.32 25.23
CA SER A 96 -25.67 1.15 23.94
C SER A 96 -26.63 -0.03 23.98
N GLY A 97 -26.23 -1.16 24.56
CA GLY A 97 -27.10 -2.33 24.73
C GLY A 97 -28.31 -2.03 25.62
N LEU A 98 -28.10 -1.34 26.74
CA LEU A 98 -29.18 -0.86 27.61
C LEU A 98 -30.12 0.10 26.88
N CYS A 99 -29.59 1.05 26.12
CA CYS A 99 -30.41 1.96 25.32
C CYS A 99 -31.21 1.21 24.25
N LEU A 100 -30.63 0.20 23.61
CA LEU A 100 -31.32 -0.56 22.55
C LEU A 100 -32.45 -1.42 23.14
N ILE A 101 -32.23 -2.01 24.32
CA ILE A 101 -33.24 -2.76 25.06
C ILE A 101 -34.37 -1.84 25.56
N LEU A 102 -34.02 -0.68 26.12
CA LEU A 102 -35.00 0.28 26.68
C LEU A 102 -35.78 1.04 25.61
N ALA A 103 -35.13 1.38 24.49
CA ALA A 103 -35.76 2.13 23.41
C ALA A 103 -36.58 1.23 22.46
N SER A 104 -36.33 -0.08 22.43
CA SER A 104 -36.95 -1.07 21.52
C SER A 104 -36.84 -0.74 20.01
N SER A 105 -36.08 0.29 19.67
CA SER A 105 -35.92 0.85 18.33
C SER A 105 -34.53 1.43 18.16
N VAL A 106 -33.86 1.03 17.08
CA VAL A 106 -32.49 1.48 16.73
C VAL A 106 -32.45 2.99 16.47
N ILE A 107 -33.50 3.55 15.87
CA ILE A 107 -33.57 4.99 15.54
C ILE A 107 -33.57 5.84 16.82
N LEU A 108 -34.30 5.40 17.83
CA LEU A 108 -34.46 6.12 19.09
C LEU A 108 -33.21 5.98 19.97
N CYS A 109 -32.55 4.81 19.91
CA CYS A 109 -31.21 4.61 20.47
C CYS A 109 -30.17 5.55 19.82
N LEU A 110 -30.19 5.69 18.49
CA LEU A 110 -29.28 6.60 17.78
C LEU A 110 -29.56 8.08 18.14
N ALA A 111 -30.82 8.48 18.24
CA ALA A 111 -31.17 9.87 18.61
C ALA A 111 -30.67 10.26 20.00
N VAL A 112 -30.63 9.32 20.95
CA VAL A 112 -30.10 9.55 22.31
C VAL A 112 -28.56 9.56 22.32
N TRP A 113 -27.90 8.78 21.46
CA TRP A 113 -26.44 8.61 21.48
C TRP A 113 -25.66 9.57 20.56
N ILE A 114 -26.28 10.09 19.50
CA ILE A 114 -25.62 11.03 18.59
C ILE A 114 -25.19 12.34 19.32
N PRO A 115 -26.04 12.98 20.15
CA PRO A 115 -25.65 14.25 20.80
C PRO A 115 -24.45 14.13 21.76
N PRO A 116 -24.39 13.13 22.66
CA PRO A 116 -23.21 12.97 23.53
C PRO A 116 -21.94 12.58 22.75
N MET A 117 -22.05 11.81 21.66
CA MET A 117 -20.91 11.52 20.79
C MET A 117 -20.34 12.80 20.16
N ILE A 118 -21.19 13.68 19.62
CA ILE A 118 -20.76 14.96 19.04
C ILE A 118 -20.08 15.84 20.08
N LEU A 119 -20.66 15.97 21.29
CA LEU A 119 -20.05 16.74 22.38
C LEU A 119 -18.70 16.17 22.82
N SER A 120 -18.58 14.85 22.91
CA SER A 120 -17.31 14.20 23.26
C SER A 120 -16.22 14.40 22.20
N ALA A 121 -16.58 14.42 20.92
CA ALA A 121 -15.63 14.63 19.82
C ALA A 121 -15.07 16.05 19.82
N GLN A 122 -15.88 17.06 20.19
CA GLN A 122 -15.47 18.46 20.27
C GLN A 122 -14.62 18.78 21.51
N LEU A 123 -14.73 17.99 22.57
CA LEU A 123 -13.95 18.17 23.81
C LEU A 123 -12.54 17.54 23.74
N VAL A 124 -12.31 16.66 22.75
CA VAL A 124 -11.05 15.92 22.58
C VAL A 124 -10.16 16.53 21.48
N SER A 125 -10.71 17.43 20.65
CA SER A 125 -9.96 18.26 19.68
C SER A 125 -9.42 19.53 20.32
#